data_AF-A0A953A7C0-F1
#
_entry.id   AF-A0A953A7C0-F1
#
_cell.length_a   1.000
_cell.length_b   1.000
_cell.length_c   1.000
_cell.angle_alpha   90.00
_cell.angle_beta   90.00
_cell.angle_gamma   90.00
#
_symmetry.space_group_name_H-M   'P 1'
#
loop_
_entity.id
_entity.type
_entity.pdbx_description
1 polymer ?
#
loop_
_entity_poly.entity_id
_entity_poly.type
_entity_poly.pdbx_seq_one_letter_code
_entity_poly.pdbx_strand_id
1 'polypeptide(L)'
;MKQAEALAPERFSPTVAGLPLFYNRGTVYEEYARRCADLGQAQLAFHYLDLAQHSLPATRFWELMLLTARVIVLVKAHEVDAGTSLALDLLPELKQKGLQRFLDRLHFVQRSLDQLQQQAARASRSLADALAESASDY
;
A
#
# COMPACT_ATOMS: atom_id res chain seq x y z
N MET A 1 -13.89 -9.40 8.40
CA MET A 1 -12.74 -10.11 7.83
C MET A 1 -13.03 -11.61 7.73
N LYS A 2 -13.00 -12.41 8.80
CA LYS A 2 -13.24 -13.88 8.79
C LYS A 2 -14.25 -14.48 7.78
N GLN A 3 -15.40 -13.82 7.54
CA GLN A 3 -16.40 -14.32 6.59
C GLN A 3 -15.91 -14.32 5.12
N ALA A 4 -15.12 -13.33 4.69
CA ALA A 4 -14.61 -13.28 3.32
C ALA A 4 -13.46 -14.27 3.08
N GLU A 5 -12.66 -14.59 4.11
CA GLU A 5 -11.67 -15.67 4.07
C GLU A 5 -12.32 -17.05 3.95
N ALA A 6 -13.42 -17.28 4.67
CA ALA A 6 -14.16 -18.54 4.65
C ALA A 6 -14.85 -18.80 3.30
N LEU A 7 -15.24 -17.73 2.59
CA LEU A 7 -15.90 -17.80 1.28
C LEU A 7 -14.91 -17.83 0.11
N ALA A 8 -13.64 -17.47 0.32
CA ALA A 8 -12.65 -17.46 -0.75
C ALA A 8 -12.08 -18.86 -1.01
N PRO A 9 -11.96 -19.29 -2.28
CA PRO A 9 -11.38 -20.59 -2.59
C PRO A 9 -9.91 -20.65 -2.15
N GLU A 10 -9.51 -21.78 -1.56
CA GLU A 10 -8.15 -21.99 -1.05
C GLU A 10 -7.10 -22.03 -2.15
N ARG A 11 -7.48 -22.51 -3.34
CA ARG A 11 -6.64 -22.56 -4.52
C ARG A 11 -7.16 -21.61 -5.57
N PHE A 12 -6.24 -20.98 -6.29
CA PHE A 12 -6.57 -20.18 -7.45
C PHE A 12 -7.25 -21.05 -8.51
N SER A 13 -8.54 -20.83 -8.73
CA SER A 13 -9.26 -21.35 -9.89
C SER A 13 -9.40 -20.23 -10.90
N PRO A 14 -8.93 -20.39 -12.15
CA PRO A 14 -9.02 -19.34 -13.16
C PRO A 14 -10.48 -19.00 -13.51
N THR A 15 -11.45 -19.85 -13.15
CA THR A 15 -12.88 -19.63 -13.37
C THR A 15 -13.72 -20.24 -12.24
N VAL A 16 -14.79 -19.54 -11.83
CA VAL A 16 -15.96 -20.13 -11.15
C VAL A 16 -17.18 -19.72 -11.98
N ALA A 17 -18.02 -20.69 -12.35
CA ALA A 17 -19.19 -20.47 -13.21
C ALA A 17 -18.88 -19.75 -14.54
N GLY A 18 -17.69 -19.99 -15.12
CA GLY A 18 -17.29 -19.42 -16.42
C GLY A 18 -16.82 -17.96 -16.41
N LEU A 19 -16.81 -17.29 -15.25
CA LEU A 19 -16.26 -15.94 -15.11
C LEU A 19 -14.80 -16.01 -14.61
N PRO A 20 -13.86 -15.26 -15.21
CA PRO A 20 -12.49 -15.19 -14.71
C PRO A 20 -12.49 -14.55 -13.32
N LEU A 21 -12.23 -15.34 -12.28
CA LEU A 21 -12.08 -14.80 -10.93
C LEU A 21 -10.61 -14.55 -10.65
N PHE A 22 -10.27 -13.27 -10.59
CA PHE A 22 -9.05 -12.79 -9.95
C PHE A 22 -9.18 -12.79 -8.42
N TYR A 23 -10.31 -13.27 -7.86
CA TYR A 23 -10.61 -13.29 -6.43
C TYR A 23 -10.30 -14.67 -5.84
N ASN A 24 -9.27 -14.73 -5.00
CA ASN A 24 -8.83 -15.91 -4.26
C ASN A 24 -8.38 -15.50 -2.84
N ARG A 25 -8.07 -16.49 -1.99
CA ARG A 25 -7.61 -16.24 -0.61
C ARG A 25 -6.41 -15.30 -0.53
N GLY A 26 -5.46 -15.39 -1.46
CA GLY A 26 -4.32 -14.47 -1.54
C GLY A 26 -4.70 -13.03 -1.85
N THR A 27 -5.68 -12.79 -2.73
CA THR A 27 -6.20 -11.42 -2.94
C THR A 27 -6.98 -10.89 -1.74
N VAL A 28 -7.65 -11.76 -0.96
CA VAL A 28 -8.30 -11.35 0.30
C VAL A 28 -7.25 -10.91 1.33
N TYR A 29 -6.14 -11.65 1.44
CA TYR A 29 -5.03 -11.25 2.30
C TYR A 29 -4.40 -9.94 1.87
N GLU A 30 -4.21 -9.70 0.57
CA GLU A 30 -3.72 -8.40 0.08
C GLU A 30 -4.68 -7.25 0.43
N GLU A 31 -5.99 -7.44 0.30
CA GLU A 31 -6.98 -6.46 0.76
C GLU A 31 -6.87 -6.20 2.27
N TYR A 32 -6.65 -7.23 3.07
CA TYR A 32 -6.50 -7.09 4.53
C TYR A 32 -5.24 -6.36 4.90
N ALA A 33 -4.14 -6.64 4.21
CA ALA A 33 -2.91 -5.90 4.37
C ALA A 33 -3.13 -4.39 4.18
N ARG A 34 -3.83 -4.00 3.11
CA ARG A 34 -4.15 -2.58 2.87
C ARG A 34 -5.02 -1.97 3.96
N ARG A 35 -6.05 -2.69 4.43
CA ARG A 35 -6.90 -2.22 5.53
C ARG A 35 -6.15 -2.08 6.85
N CYS A 36 -5.26 -3.01 7.17
CA CYS A 36 -4.40 -2.90 8.35
C CYS A 36 -3.46 -1.70 8.23
N ALA A 37 -2.91 -1.43 7.04
CA ALA A 37 -2.07 -0.25 6.80
C ALA A 37 -2.85 1.06 6.97
N ASP A 38 -4.10 1.13 6.47
CA ASP A 38 -4.97 2.29 6.69
C ASP A 38 -5.27 2.54 8.18
N LEU A 39 -5.26 1.48 9.00
CA LEU A 39 -5.46 1.53 10.45
C LEU A 39 -4.15 1.73 11.25
N GLY A 40 -3.01 1.94 10.59
CA GLY A 40 -1.71 2.09 11.24
C GLY A 40 -1.14 0.79 11.82
N GLN A 41 -1.70 -0.38 11.48
CA GLN A 41 -1.28 -1.69 11.98
C GLN A 41 -0.24 -2.31 11.04
N ALA A 42 0.93 -1.67 10.92
CA ALA A 42 1.96 -2.03 9.94
C ALA A 42 2.42 -3.50 10.03
N GLN A 43 2.71 -4.00 11.24
CA GLN A 43 3.14 -5.39 11.43
C GLN A 43 2.10 -6.40 10.93
N LEU A 44 0.82 -6.15 11.23
CA LEU A 44 -0.26 -7.02 10.79
C LEU A 44 -0.48 -6.90 9.27
N ALA A 45 -0.27 -5.71 8.70
CA ALA A 45 -0.32 -5.52 7.26
C ALA A 45 0.77 -6.35 6.54
N PHE A 46 2.01 -6.31 7.03
CA PHE A 46 3.09 -7.15 6.48
C PHE A 46 2.79 -8.64 6.63
N HIS A 47 2.28 -9.07 7.79
CA HIS A 47 1.86 -10.45 7.99
C HIS A 47 0.86 -10.91 6.92
N TYR A 48 -0.15 -10.10 6.61
CA TYR A 48 -1.11 -10.44 5.55
C TYR A 48 -0.49 -10.39 4.14
N LEU A 49 0.49 -9.52 3.87
CA LEU A 49 1.23 -9.58 2.61
C LEU A 49 2.01 -10.88 2.47
N ASP A 50 2.62 -11.37 3.55
CA ASP A 50 3.33 -12.63 3.54
C ASP A 50 2.35 -13.80 3.32
N LEU A 51 1.19 -13.81 3.99
CA LEU A 51 0.14 -14.81 3.73
C LEU A 51 -0.36 -14.77 2.28
N ALA A 52 -0.52 -13.56 1.71
CA ALA A 52 -0.90 -13.37 0.31
C ALA A 52 0.14 -13.96 -0.65
N GLN A 53 1.43 -13.72 -0.39
CA GLN A 53 2.55 -14.24 -1.17
C GLN A 53 2.56 -15.77 -1.23
N HIS A 54 2.28 -16.45 -0.11
CA HIS A 54 2.21 -17.91 -0.07
C HIS A 54 0.95 -18.49 -0.73
N SER A 55 -0.09 -17.68 -0.88
CA SER A 55 -1.40 -18.12 -1.39
C SER A 55 -1.61 -17.82 -2.87
N LEU A 56 -0.83 -16.90 -3.45
CA LEU A 56 -0.94 -16.50 -4.85
C LEU A 56 -0.03 -17.31 -5.76
N PRO A 57 -0.39 -17.49 -7.04
CA PRO A 57 0.51 -18.07 -8.02
C PRO A 57 1.82 -17.26 -8.11
N ALA A 58 2.96 -17.95 -8.15
CA ALA A 58 4.27 -17.35 -8.30
C ALA A 58 4.52 -16.87 -9.74
N THR A 59 3.71 -15.92 -10.20
CA THR A 59 3.87 -15.25 -11.50
C THR A 59 4.19 -13.78 -11.29
N ARG A 60 4.88 -13.19 -12.26
CA ARG A 60 5.29 -11.78 -12.18
C ARG A 60 4.12 -10.82 -11.98
N PHE A 61 2.94 -11.15 -12.52
CA PHE A 61 1.74 -10.32 -12.31
C PHE A 61 1.35 -10.22 -10.83
N TRP A 62 1.28 -11.35 -10.11
CA TRP A 62 0.92 -11.37 -8.70
C TRP A 62 2.02 -10.80 -7.83
N GLU A 63 3.28 -11.05 -8.19
CA GLU A 63 4.43 -10.43 -7.53
C GLU A 63 4.36 -8.89 -7.63
N LEU A 64 4.14 -8.34 -8.82
CA LEU A 64 3.99 -6.89 -9.01
C LEU A 64 2.81 -6.31 -8.23
N MET A 65 1.70 -7.05 -8.13
CA MET A 65 0.56 -6.65 -7.30
C MET A 65 0.95 -6.56 -5.82
N LEU A 66 1.64 -7.58 -5.29
CA LEU A 66 2.07 -7.62 -3.89
C LEU A 66 3.15 -6.58 -3.58
N LEU A 67 4.10 -6.36 -4.49
CA LEU A 67 5.12 -5.32 -4.35
C LEU A 67 4.48 -3.93 -4.36
N THR A 68 3.48 -3.69 -5.21
CA THR A 68 2.70 -2.45 -5.18
C THR A 68 1.95 -2.28 -3.86
N ALA A 69 1.36 -3.34 -3.32
CA ALA A 69 0.72 -3.30 -2.00
C ALA A 69 1.75 -3.03 -0.89
N ARG A 70 2.94 -3.62 -0.97
CA ARG A 70 4.06 -3.42 -0.04
C ARG A 70 4.52 -1.95 -0.01
N VAL A 71 4.60 -1.29 -1.17
CA VAL A 71 4.85 0.17 -1.23
C VAL A 71 3.84 0.94 -0.38
N ILE A 72 2.55 0.63 -0.52
CA ILE A 72 1.49 1.32 0.25
C ILE A 72 1.69 1.09 1.74
N VAL A 73 1.94 -0.16 2.16
CA VAL A 73 2.16 -0.50 3.57
C VAL A 73 3.37 0.25 4.14
N LEU A 74 4.50 0.26 3.43
CA LEU A 74 5.72 0.97 3.83
C LEU A 74 5.47 2.46 4.05
N VAL A 75 4.83 3.13 3.07
CA VAL A 75 4.54 4.57 3.20
C VAL A 75 3.57 4.85 4.34
N LYS A 76 2.54 4.03 4.53
CA LYS A 76 1.60 4.16 5.66
C LYS A 76 2.25 3.87 7.01
N ALA A 77 3.29 3.04 7.03
CA ALA A 77 4.10 2.75 8.22
C ALA A 77 5.18 3.82 8.49
N HIS A 78 5.19 4.93 7.76
CA HIS A 78 6.20 5.98 7.82
C HIS A 78 7.61 5.56 7.36
N GLU A 79 7.75 4.41 6.71
CA GLU A 79 8.97 3.98 6.03
C GLU A 79 9.01 4.54 4.60
N VAL A 80 8.94 5.87 4.49
CA VAL A 80 8.73 6.58 3.22
C VAL A 80 9.86 6.33 2.21
N ASP A 81 11.12 6.30 2.67
CA ASP A 81 12.27 6.10 1.79
C ASP A 81 12.28 4.70 1.17
N ALA A 82 12.03 3.67 1.98
CA ALA A 82 11.94 2.29 1.51
C ALA A 82 10.74 2.10 0.56
N GLY A 83 9.59 2.67 0.91
CA GLY A 83 8.39 2.63 0.06
C GLY A 83 8.61 3.33 -1.28
N THR A 84 9.24 4.51 -1.27
CA THR A 84 9.52 5.28 -2.49
C THR A 84 10.56 4.60 -3.37
N SER A 85 11.65 4.09 -2.79
CA SER A 85 12.67 3.34 -3.54
C SER A 85 12.05 2.15 -4.26
N LEU A 86 11.25 1.35 -3.54
CA LEU A 86 10.55 0.21 -4.15
C LEU A 86 9.58 0.68 -5.24
N ALA A 87 8.85 1.78 -5.05
CA ALA A 87 7.96 2.30 -6.09
C ALA A 87 8.73 2.67 -7.37
N LEU A 88 9.88 3.35 -7.24
CA LEU A 88 10.73 3.74 -8.35
C LEU A 88 11.26 2.53 -9.13
N ASP A 89 11.62 1.45 -8.43
CA ASP A 89 12.09 0.20 -9.05
C ASP A 89 10.98 -0.48 -9.87
N LEU A 90 9.72 -0.41 -9.42
CA LEU A 90 8.58 -1.04 -10.09
C LEU A 90 8.05 -0.24 -11.29
N LEU A 91 8.11 1.09 -11.22
CA LEU A 91 7.46 1.99 -12.18
C LEU A 91 7.77 1.69 -13.66
N PRO A 92 9.02 1.42 -14.07
CA PRO A 92 9.33 1.11 -15.47
C PRO A 92 8.56 -0.12 -15.97
N GLU A 93 8.54 -1.20 -15.20
CA GLU A 93 7.88 -2.44 -15.58
C GLU A 93 6.35 -2.30 -15.58
N LEU A 94 5.79 -1.62 -14.58
CA LEU A 94 4.35 -1.35 -14.51
C LEU A 94 3.87 -0.54 -15.72
N LYS A 95 4.65 0.47 -16.14
CA LYS A 95 4.38 1.27 -17.35
C LYS A 95 4.49 0.43 -18.62
N GLN A 96 5.57 -0.33 -18.77
CA GLN A 96 5.79 -1.18 -19.94
C GLN A 96 4.67 -2.21 -20.13
N LYS A 97 4.19 -2.82 -19.04
CA LYS A 97 3.12 -3.83 -19.06
C LYS A 97 1.71 -3.24 -19.10
N GLY A 98 1.55 -1.92 -19.05
CA GLY A 98 0.24 -1.25 -19.06
C GLY A 98 -0.63 -1.60 -17.85
N LEU A 99 -0.03 -1.87 -16.69
CA LEU A 99 -0.74 -2.27 -15.47
C LEU A 99 -1.33 -1.05 -14.75
N GLN A 100 -2.28 -0.38 -15.41
CA GLN A 100 -2.81 0.92 -15.03
C GLN A 100 -3.33 0.95 -13.58
N ARG A 101 -4.03 -0.12 -13.15
CA ARG A 101 -4.54 -0.20 -11.76
C ARG A 101 -3.45 -0.14 -10.70
N PHE A 102 -2.24 -0.64 -11.00
CA PHE A 102 -1.11 -0.59 -10.06
C PHE A 102 -0.47 0.80 -10.08
N LEU A 103 -0.38 1.42 -11.25
CA LEU A 103 0.06 2.81 -11.38
C LEU A 103 -0.89 3.77 -10.64
N ASP A 104 -2.21 3.58 -10.74
CA ASP A 104 -3.20 4.40 -10.04
C ASP A 104 -3.04 4.33 -8.51
N ARG A 105 -2.69 3.14 -7.99
CA ARG A 105 -2.36 2.97 -6.56
C ARG A 105 -1.10 3.75 -6.17
N LEU A 106 -0.06 3.74 -7.00
CA LEU A 106 1.15 4.54 -6.74
C LEU A 106 0.87 6.05 -6.81
N HIS A 107 -0.01 6.50 -7.70
CA HIS A 107 -0.46 7.90 -7.69
C HIS A 107 -1.24 8.27 -6.42
N PHE A 108 -1.97 7.33 -5.81
CA PHE A 108 -2.61 7.56 -4.51
C PHE A 108 -1.57 7.69 -3.38
N VAL A 109 -0.51 6.88 -3.43
CA VAL A 109 0.63 6.99 -2.50
C VAL A 109 1.31 8.35 -2.64
N GLN A 110 1.63 8.77 -3.87
CA GLN A 110 2.21 10.09 -4.14
C GLN A 110 1.35 11.22 -3.55
N ARG A 111 0.04 11.22 -3.83
CA ARG A 111 -0.88 12.23 -3.27
C ARG A 111 -0.91 12.23 -1.75
N SER A 112 -0.79 11.06 -1.12
CA SER A 112 -0.72 10.96 0.34
C SER A 112 0.56 11.59 0.90
N LEU A 113 1.69 11.40 0.21
CA LEU A 113 2.97 12.03 0.57
C LEU A 113 2.89 13.56 0.42
N ASP A 114 2.31 14.05 -0.67
CA ASP A 114 2.14 15.50 -0.89
C ASP A 114 1.31 16.13 0.25
N GLN A 115 0.25 15.45 0.68
CA GLN A 115 -0.58 15.89 1.81
C GLN A 115 0.20 15.92 3.13
N LEU A 116 0.99 14.88 3.42
CA LEU A 116 1.83 14.82 4.62
C LEU A 116 2.88 15.95 4.62
N GLN A 117 3.54 16.19 3.49
CA GLN A 117 4.51 17.28 3.34
C GLN A 117 3.87 18.64 3.61
N GLN A 118 2.67 18.88 3.07
CA GLN A 118 1.93 20.13 3.30
C GLN A 118 1.54 20.30 4.78
N GLN A 119 1.09 19.24 5.44
CA GLN A 119 0.74 19.26 6.86
C GLN A 119 1.96 19.55 7.73
N ALA A 120 3.08 18.86 7.49
CA ALA A 120 4.34 19.07 8.22
C ALA A 120 4.84 20.51 8.04
N ALA A 121 4.82 21.04 6.82
CA ALA A 121 5.24 22.42 6.55
C ALA A 121 4.36 23.45 7.26
N ARG A 122 3.05 23.22 7.36
CA ARG A 122 2.13 24.09 8.11
C ARG A 122 2.42 24.05 9.60
N ALA A 123 2.53 22.85 10.18
CA ALA A 123 2.83 22.67 11.60
C ALA A 123 4.18 23.31 11.99
N SER A 124 5.21 23.11 11.17
CA SER A 124 6.53 23.71 11.39
C SER A 124 6.50 25.23 11.38
N ARG A 125 5.73 25.86 10.48
CA ARG A 125 5.57 27.32 10.46
C ARG A 125 4.87 27.83 11.71
N SER A 126 3.73 27.22 12.06
CA SER A 126 2.99 27.60 13.27
C SER A 126 3.84 27.49 14.54
N LEU A 127 4.70 26.46 14.62
CA LEU A 127 5.64 26.32 15.73
C LEU A 127 6.72 27.42 15.70
N ALA A 128 7.27 27.75 14.53
CA ALA A 128 8.26 28.81 14.39
C ALA A 128 7.70 30.18 14.79
N ASP A 129 6.47 30.49 14.38
CA ASP A 129 5.80 31.76 14.70
C ASP A 129 5.61 31.90 16.23
N ALA A 130 5.09 30.85 16.90
CA ALA A 130 4.91 30.84 18.35
C ALA A 130 6.23 30.99 19.12
N LEU A 131 7.31 30.36 18.63
CA LEU A 131 8.64 30.50 19.22
C LEU A 131 9.22 31.90 19.02
N ALA A 132 8.92 32.56 17.89
CA ALA A 132 9.37 33.93 17.61
C ALA A 132 8.62 34.98 18.46
N GLU A 133 7.31 34.81 18.64
CA GLU A 133 6.51 35.65 19.55
C GLU A 133 7.04 35.59 20.99
N SER A 134 7.43 34.39 21.45
CA SER A 134 8.00 34.17 22.79
C SER A 134 9.38 34.83 23.00
N ALA A 135 10.09 35.17 21.93
CA ALA A 135 11.41 35.79 21.98
C ALA A 135 11.35 37.33 21.99
N SER A 136 10.18 37.93 21.75
CA SER A 136 9.99 39.39 21.71
C SER A 136 9.81 40.05 23.09
N ASP A 137 9.73 39.25 24.16
CA ASP A 137 9.50 39.70 25.55
C ASP A 137 10.78 39.80 26.41
N TYR A 138 11.97 39.77 25.80
CA TYR A 138 13.27 40.00 26.45
C TYR A 138 14.05 41.14 25.78
#